data_AF-A0A6A9T3W3-F1
#
_entry.id   AF-A0A6A9T3W3-F1
#
_cell.length_a   1.000
_cell.length_b   1.000
_cell.length_c   1.000
_cell.angle_alpha   90.00
_cell.angle_beta   90.00
_cell.angle_gamma   90.00
#
_symmetry.space_group_name_H-M   'P 1'
#
loop_
_entity.id
_entity.type
_entity.pdbx_description
1 polymer ?
#
loop_
_entity_poly.entity_id
_entity_poly.type
_entity_poly.pdbx_seq_one_letter_code
_entity_poly.pdbx_strand_id
1 'polypeptide(L)'
;MSDADNWIPVNEADGTEIGSGQRATFTFTPDASGMRVDVVAASKYRGLTYEVIVDDDTRFGPAPVPPTDIDDMVTTHNPRMPVDQELDIIVRNPSATDRYVAAQVRGIEQ
;
A
#
# COMPACT_ATOMS: atom_id res chain seq x y z
N MET A 1 -28.64 -9.62 -14.27
CA MET A 1 -27.68 -9.39 -13.17
C MET A 1 -26.96 -8.11 -13.51
N SER A 2 -26.98 -7.12 -12.63
CA SER A 2 -26.20 -5.88 -12.81
C SER A 2 -24.73 -6.17 -12.55
N ASP A 3 -23.81 -5.44 -13.19
CA ASP A 3 -22.35 -5.54 -13.03
C ASP A 3 -21.83 -5.38 -11.58
N ALA A 4 -22.71 -5.12 -10.62
CA ALA A 4 -22.43 -5.11 -9.19
C ALA A 4 -22.08 -6.49 -8.61
N ASP A 5 -22.49 -7.59 -9.26
CA ASP A 5 -22.28 -8.96 -8.76
C ASP A 5 -20.87 -9.53 -9.05
N ASN A 6 -20.01 -8.81 -9.78
CA ASN A 6 -18.69 -9.30 -10.20
C ASN A 6 -17.50 -8.61 -9.52
N TRP A 7 -17.73 -7.84 -8.44
CA TRP A 7 -16.63 -7.24 -7.67
C TRP A 7 -16.16 -8.18 -6.58
N ILE A 8 -14.86 -8.48 -6.58
CA ILE A 8 -14.18 -9.27 -5.55
C ILE A 8 -13.50 -8.31 -4.56
N PRO A 9 -13.61 -8.53 -3.24
CA PRO A 9 -12.92 -7.68 -2.27
C PRO A 9 -11.40 -7.90 -2.33
N VAL A 10 -10.65 -6.80 -2.39
CA VAL A 10 -9.19 -6.80 -2.21
C VAL A 10 -8.89 -6.53 -0.74
N ASN A 11 -8.12 -7.40 -0.10
CA ASN A 11 -7.64 -7.24 1.27
C ASN A 11 -6.31 -7.99 1.44
N GLU A 12 -5.27 -7.45 0.83
CA GLU A 12 -3.96 -8.10 0.71
C GLU A 12 -2.94 -7.43 1.61
N ALA A 13 -2.13 -8.25 2.28
CA ALA A 13 -1.08 -7.78 3.16
C ALA A 13 0.20 -8.60 2.92
N ASP A 14 1.34 -7.93 3.03
CA ASP A 14 2.66 -8.55 2.99
C ASP A 14 3.57 -7.89 4.03
N GLY A 15 4.66 -8.58 4.42
CA GLY A 15 5.57 -8.10 5.44
C GLY A 15 6.94 -8.75 5.39
N THR A 16 7.95 -7.98 5.80
CA THR A 16 9.34 -8.42 5.79
C THR A 16 10.20 -7.66 6.79
N GLU A 17 11.37 -8.20 7.12
CA GLU A 17 12.38 -7.50 7.91
C GLU A 17 13.25 -6.60 7.03
N ILE A 18 13.46 -5.36 7.46
CA ILE A 18 14.42 -4.43 6.86
C ILE A 18 15.37 -3.89 7.92
N GLY A 19 16.66 -3.99 7.63
CA GLY A 19 17.73 -3.43 8.44
C GLY A 19 17.98 -1.94 8.19
N SER A 20 18.93 -1.39 8.93
CA SER A 20 19.43 -0.03 8.71
C SER A 20 19.94 0.19 7.28
N GLY A 21 19.50 1.29 6.65
CA GLY A 21 19.84 1.65 5.28
C GLY A 21 19.11 0.83 4.21
N GLN A 22 18.30 -0.15 4.58
CA GLN A 22 17.55 -1.00 3.65
C GLN A 22 16.17 -0.41 3.32
N ARG A 23 15.53 -1.02 2.31
CA ARG A 23 14.15 -0.74 1.91
C ARG A 23 13.41 -2.03 1.62
N ALA A 24 12.09 -2.00 1.84
CA ALA A 24 11.14 -2.96 1.30
C ALA A 24 10.29 -2.26 0.23
N THR A 25 9.96 -2.99 -0.82
CA THR A 25 8.93 -2.62 -1.79
C THR A 25 7.89 -3.72 -1.76
N PHE A 26 6.65 -3.35 -1.44
CA PHE A 26 5.51 -4.26 -1.45
C PHE A 26 4.67 -3.95 -2.69
N THR A 27 4.59 -4.92 -3.59
CA THR A 27 3.92 -4.77 -4.89
C THR A 27 2.59 -5.52 -4.85
N PHE A 28 1.51 -4.81 -5.15
CA PHE A 28 0.16 -5.36 -5.24
C PHE A 28 -0.33 -5.22 -6.68
N THR A 29 -0.65 -6.35 -7.29
CA THR A 29 -1.10 -6.43 -8.69
C THR A 29 -2.54 -6.90 -8.74
N PRO A 30 -3.43 -6.24 -9.50
CA PRO A 30 -4.80 -6.70 -9.68
C PRO A 30 -4.82 -8.03 -10.45
N ASP A 31 -5.75 -8.93 -10.11
CA ASP A 31 -5.86 -10.25 -10.75
C ASP A 31 -6.55 -10.18 -12.13
N ALA A 32 -7.30 -9.11 -12.41
CA ALA A 32 -8.15 -8.97 -13.60
C ALA A 32 -8.08 -7.58 -14.27
N SER A 33 -9.19 -6.83 -14.36
CA SER A 33 -9.29 -5.60 -15.17
C SER A 33 -8.80 -4.32 -14.47
N GLY A 34 -8.06 -4.48 -13.37
CA GLY A 34 -7.65 -3.41 -12.47
C GLY A 34 -8.37 -3.50 -11.11
N MET A 35 -7.81 -2.81 -10.11
CA MET A 35 -8.41 -2.69 -8.78
C MET A 35 -8.73 -1.24 -8.45
N ARG A 36 -9.66 -1.06 -7.50
CA ARG A 36 -10.04 0.24 -6.94
C ARG A 36 -9.79 0.22 -5.44
N VAL A 37 -8.73 0.90 -5.03
CA VAL A 37 -8.21 0.88 -3.67
C VAL A 37 -8.81 2.02 -2.86
N ASP A 38 -9.31 1.72 -1.66
CA ASP A 38 -9.79 2.70 -0.70
C ASP A 38 -8.84 2.89 0.51
N VAL A 39 -7.97 1.90 0.77
CA VAL A 39 -6.94 1.97 1.83
C VAL A 39 -5.58 1.54 1.29
N VAL A 40 -4.56 2.33 1.61
CA VAL A 40 -3.15 2.02 1.43
C VAL A 40 -2.48 2.22 2.79
N ALA A 41 -2.01 1.16 3.42
CA ALA A 41 -1.49 1.17 4.78
C ALA A 41 -0.08 0.58 4.86
N ALA A 42 0.69 1.04 5.84
CA ALA A 42 1.97 0.42 6.21
C ALA A 42 2.24 0.58 7.71
N SER A 43 3.04 -0.33 8.30
CA SER A 43 3.46 -0.24 9.69
C SER A 43 4.19 1.08 9.97
N LYS A 44 3.72 1.82 10.98
CA LYS A 44 4.29 3.12 11.31
C LYS A 44 5.41 3.03 12.35
N TYR A 45 6.63 3.30 11.91
CA TYR A 45 7.79 3.53 12.79
C TYR A 45 8.40 4.91 12.61
N ARG A 46 8.83 5.50 13.74
CA ARG A 46 9.61 6.75 13.73
C ARG A 46 10.96 6.52 13.03
N GLY A 47 11.30 7.42 12.12
CA GLY A 47 12.58 7.38 11.40
C GLY A 47 12.57 6.52 10.14
N LEU A 48 11.41 6.00 9.73
CA LEU A 48 11.21 5.41 8.40
C LEU A 48 10.58 6.45 7.45
N THR A 49 10.68 6.21 6.15
CA THR A 49 10.01 7.00 5.11
C THR A 49 9.18 6.11 4.19
N TYR A 50 8.05 6.61 3.74
CA TYR A 50 7.02 5.88 3.01
C TYR A 50 6.71 6.58 1.70
N GLU A 51 6.57 5.82 0.63
CA GLU A 51 6.20 6.30 -0.71
C GLU A 51 5.20 5.31 -1.32
N VAL A 52 4.24 5.82 -2.09
CA VAL A 52 3.29 5.00 -2.85
C VAL A 52 3.41 5.38 -4.32
N ILE A 53 3.64 4.37 -5.16
CA ILE A 53 3.66 4.50 -6.61
C ILE A 53 2.48 3.67 -7.14
N VAL A 54 1.73 4.23 -8.09
CA VAL A 54 0.61 3.57 -8.75
C VAL A 54 0.80 3.76 -10.23
N ASP A 55 0.90 2.66 -10.98
CA ASP A 55 1.05 2.68 -12.44
C ASP A 55 2.15 3.67 -12.88
N ASP A 56 3.36 3.51 -12.33
CA ASP A 56 4.54 4.38 -12.53
C ASP A 56 4.44 5.83 -12.00
N ASP A 57 3.28 6.27 -11.49
CA ASP A 57 3.09 7.60 -10.92
C ASP A 57 3.26 7.61 -9.40
N THR A 58 4.14 8.47 -8.87
CA THR A 58 4.20 8.72 -7.42
C THR A 58 2.91 9.40 -6.94
N ARG A 59 2.12 8.67 -6.14
CA ARG A 59 0.85 9.16 -5.57
C ARG A 59 1.00 9.71 -4.16
N PHE A 60 2.00 9.25 -3.42
CA PHE A 60 2.25 9.71 -2.06
C PHE A 60 3.74 9.65 -1.72
N GLY A 61 4.19 10.61 -0.93
CA GLY A 61 5.54 10.61 -0.36
C GLY A 61 6.63 11.06 -1.34
N PRO A 62 7.92 10.87 -0.95
CA PRO A 62 8.37 10.27 0.30
C PRO A 62 7.94 11.10 1.53
N ALA A 63 7.35 10.44 2.54
CA ALA A 63 6.84 11.07 3.75
C ALA A 63 7.30 10.34 5.02
N PRO A 64 7.39 11.01 6.19
CA PRO A 64 7.83 10.37 7.45
C PRO A 64 6.71 9.58 8.16
N VAL A 65 5.51 9.56 7.59
CA VAL A 65 4.35 8.80 8.05
C VAL A 65 3.69 8.13 6.84
N PRO A 66 3.13 6.93 6.97
CA PRO A 66 2.39 6.29 5.89
C PRO A 66 1.04 6.99 5.65
N PRO A 67 0.34 6.71 4.53
CA PRO A 67 -1.00 7.26 4.30
C PRO A 67 -1.97 6.90 5.44
N THR A 68 -1.90 5.65 5.94
CA THR A 68 -2.49 5.22 7.21
C THR A 68 -1.66 4.11 7.84
N ASP A 69 -1.88 3.85 9.13
CA ASP A 69 -1.26 2.75 9.85
C ASP A 69 -2.03 1.44 9.61
N ILE A 70 -1.32 0.30 9.67
CA ILE A 70 -1.91 -1.03 9.44
C ILE A 70 -2.89 -1.44 10.54
N ASP A 71 -2.76 -0.86 11.74
CA ASP A 71 -3.68 -1.11 12.85
C ASP A 71 -4.90 -0.16 12.84
N ASP A 72 -4.87 0.92 12.05
CA ASP A 72 -5.98 1.88 11.91
C ASP A 72 -6.85 1.56 10.68
N MET A 73 -6.24 1.33 9.51
CA MET A 73 -6.91 0.96 8.25
C MET A 73 -8.07 1.88 7.84
N VAL A 74 -7.94 3.17 8.15
CA VAL A 74 -8.92 4.19 7.74
C VAL A 74 -8.85 4.44 6.24
N THR A 75 -9.99 4.77 5.63
CA THR A 75 -10.05 5.12 4.21
C THR A 75 -9.15 6.31 3.90
N THR A 76 -8.21 6.12 2.97
CA THR A 76 -7.26 7.16 2.53
C THR A 76 -7.64 7.77 1.19
N HIS A 77 -8.48 7.09 0.40
CA HIS A 77 -8.90 7.54 -0.93
C HIS A 77 -10.43 7.52 -1.07
N ASN A 78 -11.01 8.69 -1.32
CA ASN A 78 -12.43 8.85 -1.65
C ASN A 78 -12.60 9.97 -2.71
N PRO A 79 -12.93 9.65 -3.97
CA PRO A 79 -13.29 8.33 -4.48
C PRO A 79 -12.11 7.33 -4.46
N ARG A 80 -12.41 6.02 -4.55
CA ARG A 80 -11.40 4.95 -4.60
C ARG A 80 -10.40 5.20 -5.73
N MET A 81 -9.13 5.02 -5.44
CA MET A 81 -8.04 5.21 -6.41
C MET A 81 -7.99 4.03 -7.38
N PRO A 82 -8.01 4.27 -8.70
CA PRO A 82 -7.80 3.20 -9.68
C PRO A 82 -6.33 2.75 -9.67
N VAL A 83 -6.12 1.46 -9.90
CA VAL A 83 -4.82 0.83 -10.13
C VAL A 83 -5.00 -0.13 -11.30
N ASP A 84 -4.34 0.15 -12.41
CA ASP A 84 -4.52 -0.59 -13.66
C ASP A 84 -3.53 -1.77 -13.76
N GLN A 85 -2.30 -1.60 -13.27
CA GLN A 85 -1.21 -2.56 -13.40
C GLN A 85 -0.58 -2.91 -12.05
N GLU A 86 -0.13 -1.92 -11.28
CA GLU A 86 0.57 -2.17 -10.03
C GLU A 86 0.48 -1.01 -9.04
N LEU A 87 0.44 -1.36 -7.76
CA LEU A 87 0.62 -0.44 -6.65
C LEU A 87 1.80 -0.90 -5.81
N ASP A 88 2.80 -0.01 -5.71
CA ASP A 88 4.00 -0.22 -4.90
C ASP A 88 3.94 0.63 -3.63
N ILE A 89 4.11 -0.02 -2.48
CA ILE A 89 4.34 0.65 -1.19
C ILE A 89 5.82 0.49 -0.85
N ILE A 90 6.57 1.59 -0.87
CA ILE A 90 7.99 1.58 -0.61
C ILE A 90 8.25 2.11 0.80
N VAL A 91 8.85 1.27 1.64
CA VAL A 91 9.24 1.59 3.01
C VAL A 91 10.76 1.60 3.10
N ARG A 92 11.34 2.75 3.46
CA ARG A 92 12.80 2.91 3.60
C ARG A 92 13.17 3.15 5.05
N ASN A 93 14.21 2.49 5.53
CA ASN A 93 14.71 2.58 6.89
C ASN A 93 16.07 3.30 6.95
N PRO A 94 16.11 4.64 6.96
CA PRO A 94 17.34 5.38 7.21
C PRO A 94 17.77 5.35 8.69
N SER A 95 16.99 4.73 9.58
CA SER A 95 17.31 4.64 11.01
C SER A 95 18.37 3.56 11.29
N ALA A 96 18.92 3.56 12.50
CA ALA A 96 19.90 2.56 12.95
C ALA A 96 19.26 1.30 13.57
N THR A 97 17.95 1.13 13.47
CA THR A 97 17.23 0.01 14.10
C THR A 97 16.52 -0.81 13.05
N ASP A 98 16.72 -2.12 13.10
CA ASP A 98 16.03 -3.08 12.24
C ASP A 98 14.53 -3.13 12.58
N ARG A 99 13.71 -3.33 11.56
CA ARG A 99 12.24 -3.32 11.68
C ARG A 99 11.64 -4.43 10.85
N TYR A 100 10.71 -5.16 11.46
CA TYR A 100 9.67 -5.83 10.68
C TYR A 100 8.69 -4.75 10.20
N VAL A 101 8.48 -4.66 8.89
CA VAL A 101 7.54 -3.73 8.27
C VAL A 101 6.51 -4.53 7.50
N ALA A 102 5.26 -4.09 7.55
CA ALA A 102 4.18 -4.66 6.77
C ALA A 102 3.48 -3.56 5.99
N ALA A 103 2.83 -3.96 4.90
CA ALA A 103 1.98 -3.11 4.09
C ALA A 103 0.70 -3.85 3.73
N GLN A 104 -0.39 -3.10 3.56
CA GLN A 104 -1.70 -3.66 3.26
C GLN A 104 -2.50 -2.74 2.34
N VAL A 105 -3.21 -3.33 1.39
CA VAL A 105 -4.17 -2.64 0.52
C VAL A 105 -5.57 -3.20 0.73
N ARG A 106 -6.56 -2.31 0.71
CA ARG A 106 -7.98 -2.68 0.72
C ARG A 106 -8.71 -2.00 -0.43
N GLY A 107 -9.59 -2.75 -1.09
CA GLY A 107 -10.36 -2.24 -2.21
C GLY A 107 -11.33 -3.26 -2.77
N ILE A 108 -11.58 -3.14 -4.06
CA ILE A 108 -12.36 -4.08 -4.86
C ILE A 108 -11.72 -4.22 -6.25
N GLU A 109 -11.89 -5.37 -6.89
CA GLU A 109 -11.45 -5.63 -8.27
C GLU A 109 -12.53 -6.40 -9.05
N GLN A 110 -12.40 -6.43 -10.38
CA GLN A 110 -13.40 -6.96 -11.31
C GLN A 110 -12.80 -7.85 -12.38
#